data_AF-A0A836GRE0-F1
#
_entry.id   AF-A0A836GRE0-F1
#
_cell.length_a   1.000
_cell.length_b   1.000
_cell.length_c   1.000
_cell.angle_alpha   90.00
_cell.angle_beta   90.00
_cell.angle_gamma   90.00
#
_symmetry.space_group_name_H-M   'P 1'
#
loop_
_entity.id
_entity.type
_entity.pdbx_description
1 polymer ?
#
loop_
_entity_poly.entity_id
_entity_poly.type
_entity_poly.pdbx_seq_one_letter_code
_entity_poly.pdbx_strand_id
1 'polypeptide(L)'
;MGAPATMEVGSHLIATEPCDITELQAEFAGCSLREAYKAICRRLRVSPLSSASVMFPDGADAWAAVTTLDLSRTYVGSKGAMPVIEMCRRLPRLRSLVLSDNYLSNEAVWRLVQTALFHPSLERIDLSANKHISWSGAMCLVELVLRNSRIIYIGLQGSTVPPEIVSSIEAKTRQNAVGRFRSKGLKRSPPVHPAAVYIRALKHLFSTHQQLGRVSASLLESGFEELLRVSGRTGELHLFTDKSIAKLKARTPPGGLTCEAFLVLLLIDGSTYSEATVAKLKRVFTMFNMDPSVPDPISDGYVLVQDIADIMTHVYGSRPSDADVAALQRRLGASADTTLGWEEFLYVAYPCGPQAGDRLCCMACTPLANPIEVMHY
;
A
#
# COMPACT_ATOMS: atom_id res chain seq x y z
N MET A 1 -12.42 12.98 60.03
CA MET A 1 -12.30 11.70 59.31
C MET A 1 -13.10 11.82 58.03
N GLY A 2 -12.45 12.27 56.95
CA GLY A 2 -13.06 12.33 55.62
C GLY A 2 -12.75 11.02 54.89
N ALA A 3 -13.79 10.30 54.49
CA ALA A 3 -13.64 9.10 53.67
C ALA A 3 -13.03 9.46 52.30
N PRO A 4 -12.12 8.64 51.73
CA PRO A 4 -11.60 8.90 50.40
C PRO A 4 -12.68 8.53 49.36
N ALA A 5 -12.88 9.44 48.41
CA ALA A 5 -13.76 9.23 47.26
C ALA A 5 -13.28 8.01 46.46
N THR A 6 -14.13 6.99 46.38
CA THR A 6 -13.99 5.88 45.44
C THR A 6 -14.20 6.43 44.03
N MET A 7 -13.11 6.62 43.28
CA MET A 7 -13.17 6.94 41.85
C MET A 7 -13.85 5.78 41.10
N GLU A 8 -14.98 6.07 40.47
CA GLU A 8 -15.70 5.14 39.61
C GLU A 8 -14.83 4.71 38.41
N VAL A 9 -14.47 3.42 38.40
CA VAL A 9 -13.77 2.76 37.30
C VAL A 9 -14.81 2.43 36.22
N GLY A 10 -15.14 3.37 35.34
CA GLY A 10 -16.08 3.07 34.25
C GLY A 10 -16.35 4.18 33.22
N SER A 11 -16.15 5.45 33.54
CA SER A 11 -16.61 6.56 32.69
C SER A 11 -15.65 7.00 31.58
N HIS A 12 -14.38 6.62 31.61
CA HIS A 12 -13.38 7.06 30.60
C HIS A 12 -13.33 6.23 29.31
N LEU A 13 -14.21 5.23 29.15
CA LEU A 13 -14.12 4.25 28.06
C LEU A 13 -15.04 4.54 26.87
N ILE A 14 -15.74 5.68 26.80
CA ILE A 14 -16.48 6.07 25.61
C ILE A 14 -15.93 7.42 25.17
N ALA A 15 -15.19 7.44 24.05
CA ALA A 15 -14.73 8.71 23.49
C ALA A 15 -15.92 9.31 22.73
N THR A 16 -16.75 10.10 23.40
CA THR A 16 -17.83 10.88 22.78
C THR A 16 -17.32 12.23 22.27
N GLU A 17 -16.11 12.63 22.66
CA GLU A 17 -15.51 13.93 22.38
C GLU A 17 -14.04 13.81 21.97
N PRO A 18 -13.50 14.79 21.20
CA PRO A 18 -12.07 14.89 20.92
C PRO A 18 -11.27 14.94 22.21
N CYS A 19 -10.33 14.01 22.38
CA CYS A 19 -9.53 13.96 23.59
C CYS A 19 -8.36 14.93 23.50
N ASP A 20 -8.12 15.69 24.58
CA ASP A 20 -6.87 16.44 24.71
C ASP A 20 -5.71 15.46 24.96
N ILE A 21 -4.87 15.29 23.95
CA ILE A 21 -3.72 14.39 24.02
C ILE A 21 -2.68 14.90 25.01
N THR A 22 -2.57 16.22 25.20
CA THR A 22 -1.60 16.80 26.14
C THR A 22 -1.97 16.46 27.58
N GLU A 23 -3.26 16.49 27.93
CA GLU A 23 -3.75 16.03 29.23
C GLU A 23 -3.51 14.53 29.44
N LEU A 24 -3.77 13.70 28.41
CA LEU A 24 -3.52 12.26 28.50
C LEU A 24 -2.04 11.90 28.63
N GLN A 25 -1.14 12.71 28.05
CA GLN A 25 0.30 12.55 28.17
C GLN A 25 0.81 13.09 29.52
N ALA A 26 0.18 14.13 30.07
CA ALA A 26 0.52 14.66 31.40
C ALA A 26 0.37 13.62 32.51
N GLU A 27 -0.58 12.67 32.36
CA GLU A 27 -0.73 11.49 33.24
C GLU A 27 0.59 10.68 33.36
N PHE A 28 1.40 10.70 32.30
CA PHE A 28 2.65 9.94 32.18
C PHE A 28 3.87 10.85 32.04
N ALA A 29 3.81 12.07 32.57
CA ALA A 29 4.93 13.00 32.54
C ALA A 29 6.21 12.36 33.11
N GLY A 30 7.30 12.40 32.33
CA GLY A 30 8.59 11.79 32.70
C GLY A 30 8.66 10.27 32.53
N CYS A 31 7.58 9.60 32.13
CA CYS A 31 7.59 8.17 31.82
C CYS A 31 7.95 7.92 30.35
N SER A 32 8.69 6.85 30.09
CA SER A 32 8.81 6.26 28.77
C SER A 32 7.48 5.68 28.28
N LEU A 33 7.34 5.48 26.96
CA LEU A 33 6.16 4.81 26.39
C LEU A 33 6.00 3.39 26.95
N ARG A 34 7.11 2.70 27.22
CA ARG A 34 7.10 1.36 27.81
C ARG A 34 6.56 1.35 29.24
N GLU A 35 6.95 2.32 30.05
CA GLU A 35 6.45 2.47 31.42
C GLU A 35 4.97 2.83 31.44
N ALA A 36 4.55 3.74 30.55
CA ALA A 36 3.15 4.08 30.37
C ALA A 36 2.31 2.88 29.95
N TYR A 37 2.78 2.08 28.97
CA TYR A 37 2.13 0.84 28.56
C TYR A 37 1.96 -0.12 29.75
N LYS A 38 3.02 -0.36 30.53
CA LYS A 38 2.95 -1.21 31.73
C LYS A 38 1.98 -0.66 32.79
N ALA A 39 1.90 0.66 32.94
CA ALA A 39 0.96 1.31 33.85
C ALA A 39 -0.50 1.13 33.41
N ILE A 40 -0.77 1.31 32.11
CA ILE A 40 -2.09 1.07 31.52
C ILE A 40 -2.49 -0.40 31.65
N CYS A 41 -1.57 -1.34 31.39
CA CYS A 41 -1.78 -2.77 31.63
C CYS A 41 -2.25 -3.05 33.06
N ARG A 42 -1.55 -2.49 34.06
CA ARG A 42 -1.94 -2.59 35.49
C ARG A 42 -3.33 -2.02 35.75
N ARG A 43 -3.65 -0.85 35.20
CA ARG A 43 -4.96 -0.19 35.33
C ARG A 43 -6.09 -1.04 34.76
N LEU A 44 -5.87 -1.63 33.58
CA LEU A 44 -6.85 -2.48 32.90
C LEU A 44 -6.86 -3.94 33.42
N ARG A 45 -6.03 -4.27 34.41
CA ARG A 45 -5.88 -5.62 34.97
C ARG A 45 -5.51 -6.67 33.90
N VAL A 46 -4.63 -6.28 32.98
CA VAL A 46 -4.09 -7.12 31.90
C VAL A 46 -2.59 -7.27 32.10
N SER A 47 -2.05 -8.47 31.97
CA SER A 47 -0.61 -8.70 32.03
C SER A 47 0.08 -8.05 30.82
N PRO A 48 1.13 -7.22 31.01
CA PRO A 48 1.84 -6.61 29.91
C PRO A 48 2.53 -7.68 29.07
N LEU A 49 2.31 -7.66 27.76
CA LEU A 49 2.94 -8.59 26.84
C LEU A 49 4.34 -8.10 26.49
N SER A 50 5.34 -8.98 26.58
CA SER A 50 6.72 -8.66 26.21
C SER A 50 6.82 -8.27 24.74
N SER A 51 6.11 -8.98 23.86
CA SER A 51 6.03 -8.72 22.41
C SER A 51 5.50 -7.32 22.08
N ALA A 52 4.46 -6.86 22.78
CA ALA A 52 3.94 -5.50 22.63
C ALA A 52 4.85 -4.46 23.29
N SER A 53 5.41 -4.77 24.46
CA SER A 53 6.24 -3.86 25.22
C SER A 53 7.50 -3.41 24.47
N VAL A 54 8.10 -4.28 23.66
CA VAL A 54 9.31 -3.95 22.87
C VAL A 54 9.03 -3.02 21.69
N MET A 55 7.76 -2.90 21.27
CA MET A 55 7.35 -1.99 20.19
C MET A 55 7.26 -0.53 20.65
N PHE A 56 7.31 -0.28 21.96
CA PHE A 56 7.30 1.06 22.53
C PHE A 56 8.74 1.50 22.86
N PRO A 57 9.23 2.60 22.27
CA PRO A 57 10.56 3.13 22.59
C PRO A 57 10.69 3.58 24.05
N ASP A 58 11.90 3.44 24.61
CA ASP A 58 12.19 3.81 26.00
C ASP A 58 12.54 5.29 26.19
N GLY A 59 12.69 6.07 25.12
CA GLY A 59 13.02 7.50 25.19
C GLY A 59 11.82 8.38 25.60
N ALA A 60 12.03 9.32 26.52
CA ALA A 60 11.00 10.26 26.97
C ALA A 60 10.50 11.20 25.84
N ASP A 61 11.30 11.45 24.80
CA ASP A 61 10.89 12.25 23.65
C ASP A 61 10.12 11.45 22.58
N ALA A 62 9.99 10.12 22.76
CA ALA A 62 9.43 9.24 21.75
C ALA A 62 7.92 9.43 21.52
N TRP A 63 7.20 9.99 22.50
CA TRP A 63 5.75 10.23 22.43
C TRP A 63 5.33 11.03 21.18
N ALA A 64 6.16 11.98 20.74
CA ALA A 64 5.92 12.81 19.56
C ALA A 64 6.62 12.28 18.29
N ALA A 65 7.38 11.18 18.37
CA ALA A 65 8.15 10.64 17.25
C ALA A 65 7.49 9.43 16.59
N VAL A 66 6.66 8.66 17.33
CA VAL A 66 6.04 7.44 16.81
C VAL A 66 4.99 7.78 15.74
N THR A 67 5.29 7.42 14.49
CA THR A 67 4.37 7.55 13.35
C THR A 67 3.73 6.22 12.94
N THR A 68 4.36 5.10 13.28
CA THR A 68 3.91 3.75 12.97
C THR A 68 4.05 2.89 14.20
N LEU A 69 3.00 2.14 14.54
CA LEU A 69 3.02 1.13 15.58
C LEU A 69 2.59 -0.20 14.96
N ASP A 70 3.55 -1.12 14.81
CA ASP A 70 3.32 -2.44 14.24
C ASP A 70 3.40 -3.52 15.31
N LEU A 71 2.27 -4.18 15.55
CA LEU A 71 2.14 -5.33 16.44
C LEU A 71 1.65 -6.56 15.68
N SER A 72 1.89 -6.64 14.37
CA SER A 72 1.51 -7.81 13.58
C SER A 72 2.07 -9.11 14.17
N ARG A 73 1.24 -10.15 14.26
CA ARG A 73 1.63 -11.49 14.76
C ARG A 73 2.26 -11.49 16.16
N THR A 74 1.84 -10.59 17.03
CA THR A 74 2.35 -10.51 18.41
C THR A 74 1.48 -11.25 19.44
N TYR A 75 0.44 -11.94 18.97
CA TYR A 75 -0.55 -12.69 19.78
C TYR A 75 -1.17 -11.83 20.88
N VAL A 76 -1.38 -10.54 20.60
CA VAL A 76 -1.85 -9.60 21.61
C VAL A 76 -3.26 -9.95 22.11
N GLY A 77 -4.08 -10.54 21.26
CA GLY A 77 -5.44 -10.94 21.62
C GLY A 77 -6.32 -9.73 21.92
N SER A 78 -7.63 -9.96 22.02
CA SER A 78 -8.59 -8.86 22.24
C SER A 78 -8.37 -8.14 23.56
N LYS A 79 -8.05 -8.87 24.64
CA LYS A 79 -7.78 -8.27 25.97
C LYS A 79 -6.44 -7.52 26.01
N GLY A 80 -5.38 -8.08 25.43
CA GLY A 80 -4.07 -7.41 25.37
C GLY A 80 -4.06 -6.21 24.45
N ALA A 81 -4.97 -6.15 23.46
CA ALA A 81 -5.10 -5.02 22.56
C ALA A 81 -5.66 -3.78 23.26
N MET A 82 -6.38 -3.94 24.39
CA MET A 82 -6.98 -2.81 25.11
C MET A 82 -5.91 -1.82 25.60
N PRO A 83 -4.84 -2.23 26.31
CA PRO A 83 -3.73 -1.35 26.61
C PRO A 83 -3.06 -0.70 25.39
N VAL A 84 -2.96 -1.43 24.27
CA VAL A 84 -2.35 -0.92 23.04
C VAL A 84 -3.21 0.18 22.41
N ILE A 85 -4.52 -0.02 22.32
CA ILE A 85 -5.47 0.97 21.81
C ILE A 85 -5.46 2.23 22.69
N GLU A 86 -5.39 2.05 24.01
CA GLU A 86 -5.28 3.15 24.97
C GLU A 86 -3.95 3.91 24.83
N MET A 87 -2.85 3.22 24.51
CA MET A 87 -1.59 3.87 24.12
C MET A 87 -1.74 4.65 22.81
N CYS A 88 -2.43 4.10 21.80
CA CYS A 88 -2.62 4.76 20.50
C CYS A 88 -3.27 6.14 20.66
N ARG A 89 -4.27 6.28 21.54
CA ARG A 89 -4.93 7.56 21.86
C ARG A 89 -3.96 8.66 22.30
N ARG A 90 -2.77 8.29 22.80
CA ARG A 90 -1.74 9.19 23.35
C ARG A 90 -0.59 9.48 22.39
N LEU A 91 -0.65 9.00 21.16
CA LEU A 91 0.41 9.16 20.16
C LEU A 91 -0.04 10.13 19.07
N PRO A 92 0.14 11.47 19.25
CA PRO A 92 -0.46 12.49 18.40
C PRO A 92 0.07 12.52 16.95
N ARG A 93 1.16 11.80 16.68
CA ARG A 93 1.76 11.66 15.35
C ARG A 93 1.55 10.28 14.74
N LEU A 94 0.86 9.35 15.41
CA LEU A 94 0.61 8.02 14.91
C LEU A 94 -0.25 8.10 13.65
N ARG A 95 0.29 7.64 12.52
CA ARG A 95 -0.38 7.58 11.22
C ARG A 95 -0.81 6.17 10.85
N SER A 96 -0.05 5.15 11.28
CA SER A 96 -0.32 3.75 10.94
C SER A 96 -0.33 2.87 12.18
N LEU A 97 -1.42 2.14 12.38
CA LEU A 97 -1.56 1.11 13.41
C LEU A 97 -1.77 -0.25 12.74
N VAL A 98 -0.84 -1.18 12.96
CA VAL A 98 -0.91 -2.54 12.41
C VAL A 98 -1.15 -3.51 13.56
N LEU A 99 -2.32 -4.16 13.54
CA LEU A 99 -2.75 -5.17 14.50
C LEU A 99 -3.11 -6.48 13.76
N SER A 100 -2.51 -6.73 12.60
CA SER A 100 -2.80 -7.91 11.80
C SER A 100 -2.39 -9.20 12.52
N ASP A 101 -3.17 -10.26 12.34
CA ASP A 101 -2.94 -11.59 12.92
C ASP A 101 -2.74 -11.55 14.46
N ASN A 102 -3.72 -11.00 15.18
CA ASN A 102 -3.68 -10.88 16.63
C ASN A 102 -4.92 -11.44 17.34
N TYR A 103 -5.74 -12.23 16.65
CA TYR A 103 -6.97 -12.83 17.21
C TYR A 103 -7.91 -11.79 17.88
N LEU A 104 -8.07 -10.63 17.21
CA LEU A 104 -8.95 -9.56 17.68
C LEU A 104 -10.43 -9.89 17.44
N SER A 105 -11.27 -9.55 18.42
CA SER A 105 -12.72 -9.66 18.40
C SER A 105 -13.38 -8.35 17.98
N ASN A 106 -14.69 -8.41 17.71
CA ASN A 106 -15.50 -7.23 17.43
C ASN A 106 -15.47 -6.19 18.57
N GLU A 107 -15.33 -6.62 19.83
CA GLU A 107 -15.22 -5.69 20.97
C GLU A 107 -13.92 -4.87 20.87
N ALA A 108 -12.81 -5.51 20.51
CA ALA A 108 -11.55 -4.80 20.32
C ALA A 108 -11.62 -3.80 19.15
N VAL A 109 -12.30 -4.17 18.08
CA VAL A 109 -12.58 -3.28 16.95
C VAL A 109 -13.42 -2.07 17.38
N TRP A 110 -14.48 -2.29 18.16
CA TRP A 110 -15.31 -1.20 18.67
C TRP A 110 -14.49 -0.20 19.50
N ARG A 111 -13.66 -0.69 20.43
CA ARG A 111 -12.76 0.15 21.24
C ARG A 111 -11.75 0.93 20.40
N LEU A 112 -11.21 0.30 19.37
CA LEU A 112 -10.33 0.96 18.41
C LEU A 112 -11.06 2.06 17.64
N VAL A 113 -12.28 1.81 17.16
CA VAL A 113 -13.10 2.79 16.44
C VAL A 113 -13.37 4.03 17.30
N GLN A 114 -13.72 3.85 18.58
CA GLN A 114 -13.92 4.98 19.51
C GLN A 114 -12.67 5.87 19.60
N THR A 115 -11.48 5.26 19.60
CA THR A 115 -10.22 6.00 19.62
C THR A 115 -9.93 6.66 18.26
N ALA A 116 -10.12 5.94 17.17
CA ALA A 116 -9.80 6.36 15.82
C ALA A 116 -10.74 7.46 15.28
N LEU A 117 -11.99 7.54 15.75
CA LEU A 117 -12.96 8.56 15.34
C LEU A 117 -12.43 9.99 15.55
N PHE A 118 -11.68 10.21 16.62
CA PHE A 118 -11.18 11.52 17.02
C PHE A 118 -9.65 11.65 16.96
N HIS A 119 -8.96 10.61 16.49
CA HIS A 119 -7.50 10.65 16.44
C HIS A 119 -7.01 11.70 15.43
N PRO A 120 -6.08 12.61 15.81
CA PRO A 120 -5.74 13.76 14.97
C PRO A 120 -4.95 13.40 13.71
N SER A 121 -4.19 12.31 13.76
CA SER A 121 -3.23 11.92 12.73
C SER A 121 -3.40 10.51 12.16
N LEU A 122 -4.31 9.70 12.69
CA LEU A 122 -4.40 8.30 12.29
C LEU A 122 -4.99 8.22 10.88
N GLU A 123 -4.32 7.45 10.03
CA GLU A 123 -4.63 7.37 8.60
C GLU A 123 -4.89 5.94 8.17
N ARG A 124 -4.19 4.98 8.79
CA ARG A 124 -4.13 3.59 8.35
C ARG A 124 -4.30 2.67 9.55
N ILE A 125 -5.21 1.72 9.40
CA ILE A 125 -5.46 0.67 10.38
C ILE A 125 -5.41 -0.67 9.66
N ASP A 126 -4.53 -1.58 10.06
CA ASP A 126 -4.50 -2.93 9.51
C ASP A 126 -4.99 -3.95 10.54
N LEU A 127 -6.13 -4.58 10.26
CA LEU A 127 -6.76 -5.63 11.05
C LEU A 127 -6.80 -6.97 10.30
N SER A 128 -6.01 -7.12 9.24
CA SER A 128 -5.95 -8.35 8.43
C SER A 128 -5.60 -9.57 9.29
N ALA A 129 -5.97 -10.76 8.85
CA ALA A 129 -5.80 -12.06 9.51
C ALA A 129 -6.43 -12.14 10.92
N ASN A 130 -7.35 -11.25 11.29
CA ASN A 130 -8.16 -11.39 12.49
C ASN A 130 -9.50 -12.06 12.16
N LYS A 131 -9.50 -13.39 12.12
CA LYS A 131 -10.67 -14.21 11.76
C LYS A 131 -11.92 -13.96 12.62
N HIS A 132 -11.76 -13.46 13.84
CA HIS A 132 -12.86 -13.20 14.78
C HIS A 132 -13.55 -11.84 14.57
N ILE A 133 -13.07 -11.03 13.62
CA ILE A 133 -13.77 -9.83 13.16
C ILE A 133 -14.83 -10.26 12.16
N SER A 134 -16.10 -10.08 12.54
CA SER A 134 -17.26 -10.43 11.73
C SER A 134 -18.02 -9.18 11.28
N TRP A 135 -19.20 -9.36 10.69
CA TRP A 135 -20.08 -8.28 10.25
C TRP A 135 -20.27 -7.18 11.31
N SER A 136 -20.46 -7.54 12.59
CA SER A 136 -20.68 -6.55 13.66
C SER A 136 -19.48 -5.61 13.86
N GLY A 137 -18.26 -6.16 13.86
CA GLY A 137 -17.04 -5.33 13.93
C GLY A 137 -16.87 -4.47 12.68
N ALA A 138 -17.22 -5.01 11.52
CA ALA A 138 -17.17 -4.26 10.26
C ALA A 138 -18.13 -3.07 10.21
N MET A 139 -19.32 -3.16 10.81
CA MET A 139 -20.24 -2.00 10.88
C MET A 139 -19.65 -0.84 11.69
N CYS A 140 -18.89 -1.12 12.75
CA CYS A 140 -18.15 -0.08 13.48
C CYS A 140 -17.08 0.57 12.57
N LEU A 141 -16.41 -0.21 11.73
CA LEU A 141 -15.41 0.32 10.79
C LEU A 141 -16.06 1.14 9.66
N VAL A 142 -17.26 0.76 9.20
CA VAL A 142 -18.07 1.57 8.26
C VAL A 142 -18.37 2.93 8.88
N GLU A 143 -18.83 2.98 10.12
CA GLU A 143 -19.07 4.24 10.83
C GLU A 143 -17.80 5.09 10.92
N LEU A 144 -16.65 4.47 11.25
CA LEU A 144 -15.36 5.15 11.34
C LEU A 144 -14.99 5.86 10.03
N VAL A 145 -15.05 5.17 8.89
CA VAL A 145 -14.62 5.74 7.60
C VAL A 145 -15.60 6.78 7.05
N LEU A 146 -16.86 6.74 7.49
CA LEU A 146 -17.87 7.75 7.17
C LEU A 146 -17.66 9.03 7.98
N ARG A 147 -17.31 8.92 9.27
CA ARG A 147 -17.20 10.05 10.20
C ARG A 147 -15.80 10.65 10.27
N ASN A 148 -14.75 9.88 9.99
CA ASN A 148 -13.37 10.35 9.98
C ASN A 148 -12.73 10.18 8.59
N SER A 149 -12.73 11.27 7.81
CA SER A 149 -12.12 11.33 6.47
C SER A 149 -10.60 11.26 6.45
N ARG A 150 -9.92 11.24 7.62
CA ARG A 150 -8.46 10.98 7.69
C ARG A 150 -8.12 9.51 7.48
N ILE A 151 -9.04 8.61 7.78
CA ILE A 151 -8.84 7.17 7.59
C ILE A 151 -8.93 6.87 6.10
N ILE A 152 -7.78 6.53 5.52
CA ILE A 152 -7.58 6.27 4.09
C ILE A 152 -7.28 4.79 3.80
N TYR A 153 -7.15 3.96 4.83
CA TYR A 153 -6.94 2.52 4.69
C TYR A 153 -7.44 1.75 5.90
N ILE A 154 -8.18 0.67 5.64
CA ILE A 154 -8.54 -0.36 6.63
C ILE A 154 -8.25 -1.75 6.02
N GLY A 155 -7.32 -2.49 6.60
CA GLY A 155 -7.02 -3.87 6.20
C GLY A 155 -7.94 -4.88 6.89
N LEU A 156 -8.63 -5.74 6.12
CA LEU A 156 -9.57 -6.76 6.63
C LEU A 156 -9.37 -8.14 6.01
N GLN A 157 -8.27 -8.35 5.28
CA GLN A 157 -8.09 -9.60 4.53
C GLN A 157 -7.87 -10.76 5.48
N GLY A 158 -8.55 -11.90 5.27
CA GLY A 158 -8.51 -13.01 6.22
C GLY A 158 -9.34 -12.79 7.51
N SER A 159 -10.25 -11.82 7.52
CA SER A 159 -11.34 -11.73 8.51
C SER A 159 -12.58 -12.55 8.08
N THR A 160 -13.63 -12.58 8.90
CA THR A 160 -14.93 -13.19 8.54
C THR A 160 -15.96 -12.15 8.09
N VAL A 161 -15.49 -10.97 7.67
CA VAL A 161 -16.33 -9.89 7.14
C VAL A 161 -16.81 -10.24 5.74
N PRO A 162 -18.11 -10.05 5.42
CA PRO A 162 -18.61 -10.27 4.06
C PRO A 162 -17.90 -9.38 3.03
N PRO A 163 -17.54 -9.91 1.84
CA PRO A 163 -16.79 -9.17 0.81
C PRO A 163 -17.46 -7.85 0.37
N GLU A 164 -18.78 -7.78 0.41
CA GLU A 164 -19.56 -6.59 0.05
C GLU A 164 -19.27 -5.44 1.03
N ILE A 165 -19.14 -5.76 2.32
CA ILE A 165 -18.83 -4.77 3.36
C ILE A 165 -17.36 -4.34 3.26
N VAL A 166 -16.44 -5.28 3.01
CA VAL A 166 -15.02 -4.96 2.76
C VAL A 166 -14.90 -3.99 1.59
N SER A 167 -15.56 -4.30 0.47
CA SER A 167 -15.57 -3.44 -0.72
C SER A 167 -16.14 -2.05 -0.45
N SER A 168 -17.18 -1.93 0.39
CA SER A 168 -17.77 -0.65 0.79
C SER A 168 -16.79 0.19 1.62
N ILE A 169 -16.10 -0.43 2.59
CA ILE A 169 -15.07 0.21 3.40
C ILE A 169 -13.90 0.65 2.51
N GLU A 170 -13.44 -0.21 1.59
CA GLU A 170 -12.38 0.10 0.63
C GLU A 170 -12.77 1.27 -0.27
N ALA A 171 -13.97 1.24 -0.87
CA ALA A 171 -14.46 2.34 -1.69
C ALA A 171 -14.50 3.67 -0.92
N LYS A 172 -14.97 3.65 0.34
CA LYS A 172 -15.03 4.86 1.17
C LYS A 172 -13.64 5.36 1.57
N THR A 173 -12.73 4.47 1.95
CA THR A 173 -11.35 4.85 2.27
C THR A 173 -10.59 5.40 1.05
N ARG A 174 -10.86 4.89 -0.16
CA ARG A 174 -10.37 5.48 -1.41
C ARG A 174 -10.93 6.88 -1.65
N GLN A 175 -12.23 7.11 -1.42
CA GLN A 175 -12.80 8.47 -1.49
C GLN A 175 -12.13 9.43 -0.50
N ASN A 176 -11.86 8.97 0.73
CA ASN A 176 -11.14 9.75 1.73
C ASN A 176 -9.71 10.08 1.26
N ALA A 177 -9.00 9.11 0.66
CA ALA A 177 -7.66 9.31 0.10
C ALA A 177 -7.65 10.37 -1.01
N VAL A 178 -8.59 10.29 -1.96
CA VAL A 178 -8.77 11.27 -3.04
C VAL A 178 -9.08 12.66 -2.48
N GLY A 179 -10.04 12.76 -1.56
CA GLY A 179 -10.43 14.03 -0.94
C GLY A 179 -9.26 14.70 -0.21
N ARG A 180 -8.45 13.90 0.49
CA ARG A 180 -7.24 14.35 1.19
C ARG A 180 -6.13 14.79 0.23
N PHE A 181 -5.91 14.06 -0.86
CA PHE A 181 -4.93 14.45 -1.88
C PHE A 181 -5.29 15.81 -2.49
N ARG A 182 -6.57 15.99 -2.83
CA ARG A 182 -7.12 17.25 -3.35
C ARG A 182 -7.03 18.39 -2.34
N SER A 183 -7.36 18.16 -1.06
CA SER A 183 -7.33 19.21 -0.04
C SER A 183 -5.91 19.70 0.29
N LYS A 184 -4.89 18.84 0.13
CA LYS A 184 -3.48 19.25 0.25
C LYS A 184 -2.97 20.04 -0.96
N GLY A 185 -3.77 20.21 -2.01
CA GLY A 185 -3.36 20.88 -3.25
C GLY A 185 -2.23 20.13 -3.99
N LEU A 186 -2.03 18.84 -3.70
CA LEU A 186 -1.05 18.02 -4.40
C LEU A 186 -1.50 17.88 -5.85
N LYS A 187 -0.53 17.94 -6.77
CA LYS A 187 -0.75 17.86 -8.21
C LYS A 187 -0.11 16.59 -8.75
N ARG A 188 -0.57 16.17 -9.94
CA ARG A 188 0.07 15.09 -10.71
C ARG A 188 1.58 15.39 -10.84
N SER A 189 2.39 14.43 -10.41
CA SER A 189 3.85 14.53 -10.37
C SER A 189 4.44 13.26 -11.00
N PRO A 190 4.57 13.22 -12.34
CA PRO A 190 5.03 12.03 -13.03
C PRO A 190 6.53 11.77 -12.79
N PRO A 191 7.01 10.51 -12.88
CA PRO A 191 8.42 10.18 -12.68
C PRO A 191 9.31 10.80 -13.77
N VAL A 192 10.52 11.22 -13.39
CA VAL A 192 11.51 11.87 -14.27
C VAL A 192 12.70 10.95 -14.60
N HIS A 193 12.65 9.69 -14.16
CA HIS A 193 13.71 8.70 -14.40
C HIS A 193 13.79 8.26 -15.88
N PRO A 194 14.98 7.89 -16.42
CA PRO A 194 15.13 7.44 -17.80
C PRO A 194 14.17 6.32 -18.21
N ALA A 195 13.87 5.37 -17.32
CA ALA A 195 12.89 4.32 -17.59
C ALA A 195 11.49 4.87 -17.95
N ALA A 196 11.05 5.95 -17.29
CA ALA A 196 9.78 6.61 -17.63
C ALA A 196 9.84 7.25 -19.02
N VAL A 197 10.99 7.80 -19.42
CA VAL A 197 11.21 8.33 -20.78
C VAL A 197 11.11 7.22 -21.82
N TYR A 198 11.71 6.06 -21.56
CA TYR A 198 11.65 4.89 -22.44
C TYR A 198 10.21 4.38 -22.61
N ILE A 199 9.46 4.27 -21.52
CA ILE A 199 8.04 3.89 -21.53
C ILE A 199 7.23 4.84 -22.43
N ARG A 200 7.42 6.15 -22.25
CA ARG A 200 6.69 7.17 -23.03
C ARG A 200 7.07 7.17 -24.50
N ALA A 201 8.35 6.97 -24.83
CA ALA A 201 8.82 6.86 -26.21
C ALA A 201 8.20 5.64 -26.92
N LEU A 202 8.21 4.48 -26.26
CA LEU A 202 7.58 3.26 -26.77
C LEU A 202 6.07 3.41 -26.93
N LYS A 203 5.38 4.02 -25.95
CA LYS A 203 3.94 4.32 -26.05
C LYS A 203 3.66 5.19 -27.27
N HIS A 204 4.45 6.25 -27.49
CA HIS A 204 4.30 7.12 -28.65
C HIS A 204 4.50 6.34 -29.96
N LEU A 205 5.56 5.54 -30.06
CA LEU A 205 5.82 4.70 -31.24
C LEU A 205 4.65 3.76 -31.54
N PHE A 206 4.10 3.10 -30.50
CA PHE A 206 2.92 2.27 -30.61
C PHE A 206 1.73 3.07 -31.15
N SER A 207 1.44 4.24 -30.55
CA SER A 207 0.32 5.09 -30.94
C SER A 207 0.37 5.55 -32.40
N THR A 208 1.57 5.76 -32.97
CA THR A 208 1.73 6.13 -34.39
C THR A 208 1.45 4.97 -35.35
N HIS A 209 1.62 3.73 -34.92
CA HIS A 209 1.51 2.54 -35.78
C HIS A 209 0.25 1.70 -35.54
N GLN A 210 -0.50 1.98 -34.47
CA GLN A 210 -1.67 1.18 -34.10
C GLN A 210 -2.87 1.45 -35.01
N GLN A 211 -3.62 0.39 -35.30
CA GLN A 211 -4.95 0.44 -35.88
C GLN A 211 -5.90 -0.34 -34.98
N LEU A 212 -7.01 0.29 -34.56
CA LEU A 212 -8.00 -0.32 -33.64
C LEU A 212 -7.36 -0.86 -32.33
N GLY A 213 -6.33 -0.17 -31.82
CA GLY A 213 -5.65 -0.51 -30.58
C GLY A 213 -4.64 -1.65 -30.71
N ARG A 214 -4.28 -2.08 -31.93
CA ARG A 214 -3.36 -3.19 -32.17
C ARG A 214 -2.28 -2.87 -33.19
N VAL A 215 -1.13 -3.55 -33.05
CA VAL A 215 0.00 -3.50 -34.00
C VAL A 215 0.48 -4.91 -34.35
N SER A 216 1.20 -5.04 -35.46
CA SER A 216 1.88 -6.29 -35.84
C SER A 216 3.07 -6.58 -34.91
N ALA A 217 3.41 -7.85 -34.72
CA ALA A 217 4.60 -8.29 -33.99
C ALA A 217 5.92 -7.79 -34.62
N SER A 218 5.90 -7.35 -35.89
CA SER A 218 7.05 -6.71 -36.53
C SER A 218 7.48 -5.40 -35.84
N LEU A 219 6.56 -4.69 -35.17
CA LEU A 219 6.88 -3.44 -34.48
C LEU A 219 7.83 -3.63 -33.30
N LEU A 220 7.99 -4.85 -32.78
CA LEU A 220 8.94 -5.15 -31.70
C LEU A 220 10.39 -4.82 -32.09
N GLU A 221 10.76 -4.96 -33.36
CA GLU A 221 12.08 -4.60 -33.86
C GLU A 221 12.29 -3.09 -33.79
N SER A 222 11.36 -2.31 -34.35
CA SER A 222 11.40 -0.84 -34.28
C SER A 222 11.32 -0.34 -32.83
N GLY A 223 10.59 -1.03 -31.96
CA GLY A 223 10.53 -0.73 -30.53
C GLY A 223 11.88 -0.92 -29.84
N PHE A 224 12.61 -2.00 -30.17
CA PHE A 224 13.95 -2.22 -29.64
C PHE A 224 14.95 -1.18 -30.15
N GLU A 225 14.91 -0.87 -31.45
CA GLU A 225 15.73 0.21 -32.03
C GLU A 225 15.45 1.56 -31.35
N GLU A 226 14.18 1.87 -31.10
CA GLU A 226 13.76 3.08 -30.39
C GLU A 226 14.30 3.10 -28.95
N LEU A 227 14.29 1.97 -28.24
CA LEU A 227 14.90 1.86 -26.91
C LEU A 227 16.40 2.16 -26.95
N LEU A 228 17.14 1.58 -27.90
CA LEU A 228 18.57 1.86 -28.05
C LEU A 228 18.82 3.32 -28.42
N ARG A 229 17.98 3.90 -29.28
CA ARG A 229 18.08 5.30 -29.68
C ARG A 229 17.87 6.24 -28.49
N VAL A 230 16.80 6.06 -27.72
CA VAL A 230 16.43 6.94 -26.60
C VAL A 230 17.35 6.73 -25.38
N SER A 231 17.94 5.54 -25.24
CA SER A 231 18.95 5.27 -24.21
C SER A 231 20.38 5.66 -24.60
N GLY A 232 20.61 6.12 -25.85
CA GLY A 232 21.94 6.49 -26.34
C GLY A 232 22.86 5.29 -26.62
N ARG A 233 22.29 4.10 -26.81
CA ARG A 233 22.98 2.81 -26.95
C ARG A 233 22.84 2.19 -28.33
N THR A 234 22.71 3.02 -29.37
CA THR A 234 22.55 2.57 -30.77
C THR A 234 23.67 1.63 -31.22
N GLY A 235 24.87 1.73 -30.66
CA GLY A 235 25.98 0.81 -30.94
C GLY A 235 25.75 -0.64 -30.49
N GLU A 236 24.76 -0.90 -29.63
CA GLU A 236 24.42 -2.24 -29.12
C GLU A 236 23.42 -2.99 -30.00
N LEU A 237 23.02 -2.44 -31.15
CA LEU A 237 22.06 -3.08 -32.06
C LEU A 237 22.49 -4.50 -32.46
N HIS A 238 23.79 -4.74 -32.58
CA HIS A 238 24.38 -6.05 -32.90
C HIS A 238 24.08 -7.15 -31.86
N LEU A 239 23.73 -6.79 -30.62
CA LEU A 239 23.34 -7.75 -29.57
C LEU A 239 21.93 -8.32 -29.81
N PHE A 240 21.11 -7.64 -30.61
CA PHE A 240 19.76 -8.04 -30.94
C PHE A 240 19.73 -8.90 -32.19
N THR A 241 20.17 -10.15 -32.02
CA THR A 241 20.24 -11.13 -33.12
C THR A 241 18.85 -11.59 -33.59
N ASP A 242 18.77 -12.13 -34.80
CA ASP A 242 17.55 -12.77 -35.33
C ASP A 242 16.98 -13.84 -34.39
N LYS A 243 17.85 -14.55 -33.67
CA LYS A 243 17.46 -15.53 -32.66
C LYS A 243 16.75 -14.87 -31.47
N SER A 244 17.22 -13.70 -31.04
CA SER A 244 16.59 -12.91 -29.97
C SER A 244 15.23 -12.36 -30.42
N ILE A 245 15.14 -11.86 -31.66
CA ILE A 245 13.90 -11.40 -32.28
C ILE A 245 12.88 -12.53 -32.36
N ALA A 246 13.29 -13.70 -32.85
CA ALA A 246 12.41 -14.86 -32.98
C ALA A 246 11.88 -15.32 -31.62
N LYS A 247 12.73 -15.35 -30.58
CA LYS A 247 12.29 -15.65 -29.20
C LYS A 247 11.30 -14.62 -28.66
N LEU A 248 11.52 -13.34 -28.94
CA LEU A 248 10.61 -12.28 -28.51
C LEU A 248 9.26 -12.37 -29.21
N LYS A 249 9.26 -12.59 -30.54
CA LYS A 249 8.04 -12.79 -31.33
C LYS A 249 7.29 -14.06 -30.92
N ALA A 250 7.97 -15.12 -30.52
CA ALA A 250 7.32 -16.33 -30.03
C ALA A 250 6.48 -16.11 -28.74
N ARG A 251 6.76 -15.03 -27.98
CA ARG A 251 6.01 -14.65 -26.77
C ARG A 251 4.78 -13.77 -27.07
N THR A 252 4.52 -13.42 -28.33
CA THR A 252 3.40 -12.52 -28.66
C THR A 252 2.05 -13.23 -28.56
N PRO A 253 1.01 -12.59 -27.98
CA PRO A 253 -0.35 -13.11 -28.04
C PRO A 253 -0.88 -13.20 -29.49
N PRO A 254 -1.84 -14.11 -29.76
CA PRO A 254 -2.49 -14.19 -31.07
C PRO A 254 -3.34 -12.93 -31.35
N GLY A 255 -3.43 -12.54 -32.62
CA GLY A 255 -4.33 -11.45 -33.05
C GLY A 255 -3.78 -10.02 -32.96
N GLY A 256 -2.45 -9.87 -32.88
CA GLY A 256 -1.75 -8.57 -32.83
C GLY A 256 -1.46 -8.11 -31.40
N LEU A 257 -0.50 -7.19 -31.25
CA LEU A 257 -0.03 -6.68 -29.97
C LEU A 257 -0.87 -5.49 -29.50
N THR A 258 -1.32 -5.52 -28.25
CA THR A 258 -1.80 -4.32 -27.56
C THR A 258 -0.62 -3.49 -27.04
N CYS A 259 -0.87 -2.27 -26.57
CA CYS A 259 0.16 -1.40 -25.99
C CYS A 259 0.82 -2.08 -24.77
N GLU A 260 0.03 -2.75 -23.93
CA GLU A 260 0.53 -3.46 -22.76
C GLU A 260 1.43 -4.64 -23.16
N ALA A 261 1.02 -5.43 -24.16
CA ALA A 261 1.84 -6.53 -24.66
C ALA A 261 3.15 -6.02 -25.25
N PHE A 262 3.09 -4.94 -26.02
CA PHE A 262 4.27 -4.29 -26.61
C PHE A 262 5.25 -3.80 -25.52
N LEU A 263 4.74 -3.11 -24.50
CA LEU A 263 5.56 -2.59 -23.39
C LEU A 263 6.14 -3.72 -22.52
N VAL A 264 5.32 -4.71 -22.12
CA VAL A 264 5.78 -5.83 -21.28
C VAL A 264 6.88 -6.62 -21.98
N LEU A 265 6.71 -6.94 -23.27
CA LEU A 265 7.69 -7.72 -24.01
C LEU A 265 9.03 -6.98 -24.17
N LEU A 266 9.01 -5.66 -24.38
CA LEU A 266 10.23 -4.86 -24.61
C LEU A 266 10.92 -4.40 -23.33
N LEU A 267 10.17 -4.07 -22.29
CA LEU A 267 10.72 -3.45 -21.08
C LEU A 267 11.01 -4.46 -19.96
N ILE A 268 10.30 -5.59 -19.97
CA ILE A 268 10.41 -6.62 -18.93
C ILE A 268 10.99 -7.87 -19.60
N ASP A 269 12.32 -7.93 -19.60
CA ASP A 269 13.04 -9.05 -20.20
C ASP A 269 12.58 -10.37 -19.58
N GLY A 270 12.48 -11.41 -20.40
CA GLY A 270 12.02 -12.73 -19.99
C GLY A 270 10.53 -12.90 -19.59
N SER A 271 9.76 -11.83 -19.37
CA SER A 271 8.34 -11.93 -18.99
C SER A 271 7.41 -12.38 -20.13
N THR A 272 6.58 -13.39 -19.91
CA THR A 272 5.48 -13.70 -20.84
C THR A 272 4.29 -12.77 -20.63
N TYR A 273 3.74 -12.21 -21.70
CA TYR A 273 2.51 -11.40 -21.60
C TYR A 273 1.32 -12.26 -21.15
N SER A 274 0.59 -11.77 -20.17
CA SER A 274 -0.59 -12.39 -19.58
C SER A 274 -1.72 -11.37 -19.51
N GLU A 275 -2.72 -11.57 -20.35
CA GLU A 275 -3.92 -10.74 -20.41
C GLU A 275 -4.70 -10.76 -19.09
N ALA A 276 -4.75 -11.92 -18.42
CA ALA A 276 -5.38 -12.04 -17.10
C ALA A 276 -4.69 -11.17 -16.05
N THR A 277 -3.35 -11.14 -16.06
CA THR A 277 -2.56 -10.29 -15.15
C THR A 277 -2.80 -8.82 -15.43
N VAL A 278 -2.77 -8.41 -16.70
CA VAL A 278 -3.08 -7.04 -17.11
C VAL A 278 -4.49 -6.64 -16.72
N ALA A 279 -5.48 -7.51 -16.90
CA ALA A 279 -6.86 -7.26 -16.49
C ALA A 279 -6.98 -7.06 -14.97
N LYS A 280 -6.27 -7.86 -14.16
CA LYS A 280 -6.20 -7.67 -12.71
C LYS A 280 -5.57 -6.33 -12.33
N LEU A 281 -4.45 -5.99 -12.96
CA LEU A 281 -3.77 -4.71 -12.77
C LEU A 281 -4.66 -3.52 -13.15
N LYS A 282 -5.38 -3.58 -14.28
CA LYS A 282 -6.33 -2.52 -14.69
C LYS A 282 -7.42 -2.30 -13.64
N ARG A 283 -8.02 -3.39 -13.13
CA ARG A 283 -9.05 -3.31 -12.09
C ARG A 283 -8.54 -2.59 -10.84
N VAL A 284 -7.34 -2.97 -10.35
CA VAL A 284 -6.77 -2.36 -9.15
C VAL A 284 -6.29 -0.92 -9.42
N PHE A 285 -5.73 -0.64 -10.59
CA PHE A 285 -5.36 0.73 -10.98
C PHE A 285 -6.59 1.66 -10.96
N THR A 286 -7.70 1.23 -11.54
CA THR A 286 -8.97 1.99 -11.51
C THR A 286 -9.48 2.17 -10.09
N MET A 287 -9.41 1.13 -9.25
CA MET A 287 -9.80 1.21 -7.84
C MET A 287 -8.96 2.24 -7.06
N PHE A 288 -7.67 2.34 -7.37
CA PHE A 288 -6.73 3.26 -6.71
C PHE A 288 -6.61 4.62 -7.39
N ASN A 289 -7.33 4.86 -8.48
CA ASN A 289 -7.25 6.09 -9.25
C ASN A 289 -7.49 7.32 -8.36
N MET A 290 -6.56 8.27 -8.41
CA MET A 290 -6.57 9.48 -7.61
C MET A 290 -7.39 10.61 -8.23
N ASP A 291 -7.86 10.43 -9.48
CA ASP A 291 -8.75 11.36 -10.13
C ASP A 291 -10.00 10.66 -10.69
N PRO A 292 -11.00 10.36 -9.86
CA PRO A 292 -12.21 9.67 -10.29
C PRO A 292 -13.11 10.50 -11.23
N SER A 293 -12.79 11.77 -11.51
CA SER A 293 -13.55 12.60 -12.45
C SER A 293 -13.17 12.40 -13.92
N VAL A 294 -12.06 11.71 -14.20
CA VAL A 294 -11.62 11.51 -15.59
C VAL A 294 -12.53 10.54 -16.34
N PRO A 295 -12.78 10.75 -17.65
CA PRO A 295 -13.64 9.87 -18.45
C PRO A 295 -13.12 8.43 -18.56
N ASP A 296 -11.81 8.27 -18.76
CA ASP A 296 -11.14 6.96 -18.80
C ASP A 296 -10.09 6.86 -17.69
N PRO A 297 -10.38 6.13 -16.60
CA PRO A 297 -9.43 5.94 -15.51
C PRO A 297 -8.11 5.31 -15.93
N ILE A 298 -8.06 4.52 -17.02
CA ILE A 298 -6.83 3.88 -17.47
C ILE A 298 -5.96 4.88 -18.24
N SER A 299 -6.55 5.62 -19.18
CA SER A 299 -5.79 6.53 -20.03
C SER A 299 -5.43 7.85 -19.33
N ASP A 300 -6.35 8.40 -18.54
CA ASP A 300 -6.24 9.73 -17.96
C ASP A 300 -5.99 9.73 -16.45
N GLY A 301 -6.23 8.58 -15.80
CA GLY A 301 -6.04 8.41 -14.36
C GLY A 301 -4.58 8.22 -13.95
N TYR A 302 -4.38 8.22 -12.63
CA TYR A 302 -3.07 8.00 -12.03
C TYR A 302 -3.20 7.47 -10.60
N VAL A 303 -2.20 6.74 -10.14
CA VAL A 303 -2.08 6.23 -8.77
C VAL A 303 -0.88 6.85 -8.06
N LEU A 304 -0.87 6.80 -6.74
CA LEU A 304 0.25 7.28 -5.93
C LEU A 304 1.24 6.16 -5.62
N VAL A 305 2.53 6.47 -5.70
CA VAL A 305 3.61 5.53 -5.36
C VAL A 305 3.59 5.13 -3.89
N GLN A 306 3.19 6.03 -2.98
CA GLN A 306 2.98 5.66 -1.57
C GLN A 306 1.95 4.55 -1.36
N ASP A 307 0.99 4.37 -2.28
CA ASP A 307 -0.05 3.36 -2.19
C ASP A 307 0.38 2.02 -2.82
N ILE A 308 1.59 1.92 -3.39
CA ILE A 308 2.03 0.75 -4.17
C ILE A 308 1.98 -0.54 -3.34
N ALA A 309 2.35 -0.49 -2.06
CA ALA A 309 2.29 -1.66 -1.19
C ALA A 309 0.85 -2.19 -1.02
N ASP A 310 -0.13 -1.29 -0.95
CA ASP A 310 -1.54 -1.66 -0.86
C ASP A 310 -2.03 -2.22 -2.18
N ILE A 311 -1.69 -1.55 -3.28
CA ILE A 311 -2.03 -1.98 -4.63
C ILE A 311 -1.50 -3.40 -4.87
N MET A 312 -0.23 -3.65 -4.55
CA MET A 312 0.37 -4.97 -4.70
C MET A 312 -0.29 -6.01 -3.79
N THR A 313 -0.72 -5.64 -2.58
CA THR A 313 -1.53 -6.52 -1.72
C THR A 313 -2.84 -6.95 -2.41
N HIS A 314 -3.54 -6.04 -3.09
CA HIS A 314 -4.78 -6.39 -3.82
C HIS A 314 -4.50 -7.24 -5.06
N VAL A 315 -3.37 -7.01 -5.72
CA VAL A 315 -2.98 -7.75 -6.93
C VAL A 315 -2.44 -9.14 -6.59
N TYR A 316 -1.72 -9.31 -5.50
CA TYR A 316 -0.98 -10.56 -5.21
C TYR A 316 -1.45 -11.29 -3.95
N GLY A 317 -2.29 -10.67 -3.12
CA GLY A 317 -2.80 -11.25 -1.88
C GLY A 317 -1.88 -11.11 -0.67
N SER A 318 -0.64 -10.63 -0.87
CA SER A 318 0.35 -10.42 0.16
C SER A 318 0.98 -9.03 0.03
N ARG A 319 1.26 -8.41 1.18
CA ARG A 319 1.92 -7.10 1.22
C ARG A 319 3.41 -7.29 0.90
N PRO A 320 3.96 -6.60 -0.10
CA PRO A 320 5.40 -6.65 -0.39
C PRO A 320 6.22 -6.11 0.79
N SER A 321 7.45 -6.58 0.94
CA SER A 321 8.36 -6.05 1.96
C SER A 321 8.75 -4.60 1.66
N ASP A 322 9.19 -3.84 2.67
CA ASP A 322 9.69 -2.48 2.46
C ASP A 322 10.88 -2.45 1.49
N ALA A 323 11.70 -3.51 1.48
CA ALA A 323 12.80 -3.66 0.53
C ALA A 323 12.30 -3.83 -0.92
N ASP A 324 11.23 -4.60 -1.12
CA ASP A 324 10.60 -4.77 -2.43
C ASP A 324 9.96 -3.47 -2.91
N VAL A 325 9.22 -2.78 -2.02
CA VAL A 325 8.64 -1.46 -2.31
C VAL A 325 9.73 -0.46 -2.71
N ALA A 326 10.83 -0.40 -1.96
CA ALA A 326 11.97 0.46 -2.29
C ALA A 326 12.64 0.09 -3.62
N ALA A 327 12.72 -1.20 -3.94
CA ALA A 327 13.23 -1.66 -5.23
C ALA A 327 12.32 -1.25 -6.40
N LEU A 328 11.00 -1.33 -6.24
CA LEU A 328 10.03 -0.85 -7.22
C LEU A 328 10.14 0.67 -7.43
N GLN A 329 10.25 1.44 -6.34
CA GLN A 329 10.43 2.89 -6.38
C GLN A 329 11.72 3.29 -7.13
N ARG A 330 12.82 2.56 -6.90
CA ARG A 330 14.10 2.81 -7.60
C ARG A 330 13.99 2.65 -9.12
N ARG A 331 13.15 1.75 -9.64
CA ARG A 331 12.99 1.54 -11.10
C ARG A 331 12.53 2.79 -11.85
N LEU A 332 11.79 3.67 -11.17
CA LEU A 332 11.27 4.93 -11.74
C LEU A 332 11.83 6.17 -11.05
N GLY A 333 12.85 6.04 -10.18
CA GLY A 333 13.36 7.15 -9.38
C GLY A 333 12.26 7.87 -8.60
N ALA A 334 11.26 7.11 -8.13
CA ALA A 334 10.02 7.66 -7.60
C ALA A 334 10.13 7.92 -6.10
N SER A 335 9.60 9.06 -5.66
CA SER A 335 9.34 9.39 -4.26
C SER A 335 7.91 8.98 -3.85
N ALA A 336 7.58 9.06 -2.57
CA ALA A 336 6.24 8.75 -2.05
C ALA A 336 5.12 9.56 -2.75
N ASP A 337 5.40 10.83 -3.08
CA ASP A 337 4.44 11.76 -3.70
C ASP A 337 4.40 11.65 -5.24
N THR A 338 5.21 10.77 -5.82
CA THR A 338 5.21 10.54 -7.27
C THR A 338 3.92 9.86 -7.69
N THR A 339 3.35 10.30 -8.81
CA THR A 339 2.15 9.73 -9.43
C THR A 339 2.52 8.90 -10.65
N LEU A 340 1.92 7.73 -10.81
CA LEU A 340 2.14 6.86 -11.96
C LEU A 340 0.89 6.83 -12.84
N GLY A 341 1.06 7.09 -14.14
CA GLY A 341 0.05 6.72 -15.14
C GLY A 341 0.03 5.21 -15.37
N TRP A 342 -0.91 4.74 -16.19
CA TRP A 342 -1.12 3.31 -16.42
C TRP A 342 0.15 2.58 -16.90
N GLU A 343 0.90 3.11 -17.85
CA GLU A 343 2.06 2.41 -18.40
C GLU A 343 3.24 2.33 -17.43
N GLU A 344 3.43 3.40 -16.65
CA GLU A 344 4.46 3.46 -15.60
C GLU A 344 4.09 2.52 -14.45
N PHE A 345 2.81 2.49 -14.07
CA PHE A 345 2.27 1.54 -13.11
C PHE A 345 2.43 0.10 -13.60
N LEU A 346 2.07 -0.19 -14.85
CA LEU A 346 2.22 -1.51 -15.45
C LEU A 346 3.68 -1.96 -15.37
N TYR A 347 4.62 -1.10 -15.73
CA TYR A 347 6.04 -1.43 -15.69
C TYR A 347 6.56 -1.80 -14.29
N VAL A 348 6.07 -1.15 -13.23
CA VAL A 348 6.50 -1.48 -11.85
C VAL A 348 5.69 -2.62 -11.22
N ALA A 349 4.41 -2.73 -11.55
CA ALA A 349 3.50 -3.65 -10.88
C ALA A 349 3.39 -5.01 -11.58
N TYR A 350 3.78 -5.12 -12.85
CA TYR A 350 3.74 -6.38 -13.58
C TYR A 350 4.73 -7.39 -12.99
N PRO A 351 4.34 -8.68 -12.84
CA PRO A 351 5.24 -9.70 -12.31
C PRO A 351 6.52 -9.78 -13.15
N CYS A 352 7.66 -9.70 -12.47
CA CYS A 352 8.94 -9.98 -13.10
C CYS A 352 9.01 -11.48 -13.39
N GLY A 353 9.37 -11.88 -14.61
CA GLY A 353 10.01 -13.17 -14.81
C GLY A 353 11.19 -13.00 -15.76
N PRO A 354 12.29 -13.78 -15.71
CA PRO A 354 12.80 -14.63 -14.62
C PRO A 354 13.96 -13.97 -13.78
N GLN A 355 14.97 -14.73 -13.37
CA GLN A 355 15.77 -14.62 -12.12
C GLN A 355 17.10 -13.83 -12.18
N ALA A 356 17.92 -13.92 -11.13
CA ALA A 356 19.21 -13.25 -10.96
C ALA A 356 20.11 -13.35 -12.20
N GLY A 357 20.41 -12.19 -12.81
CA GLY A 357 21.19 -12.07 -14.05
C GLY A 357 20.46 -11.35 -15.19
N ASP A 358 19.15 -11.14 -15.06
CA ASP A 358 18.34 -10.53 -16.11
C ASP A 358 18.60 -9.02 -16.30
N ARG A 359 18.54 -8.57 -17.56
CA ARG A 359 18.81 -7.19 -17.96
C ARG A 359 17.50 -6.49 -18.32
N LEU A 360 17.04 -5.59 -17.47
CA LEU A 360 15.82 -4.82 -17.72
C LEU A 360 16.18 -3.59 -18.57
N CYS A 361 15.54 -3.41 -19.73
CA CYS A 361 15.93 -2.37 -20.71
C CYS A 361 17.42 -2.44 -21.09
N CYS A 362 17.98 -3.65 -21.13
CA CYS A 362 19.41 -3.90 -21.31
C CYS A 362 20.32 -3.26 -20.22
N MET A 363 19.78 -2.80 -19.08
CA MET A 363 20.53 -2.37 -17.89
C MET A 363 20.59 -3.49 -16.85
N ALA A 364 21.70 -3.60 -16.12
CA ALA A 364 21.80 -4.55 -15.01
C ALA A 364 20.83 -4.12 -13.90
N CYS A 365 19.79 -4.90 -13.65
CA CYS A 365 18.94 -4.69 -12.48
C CYS A 365 19.52 -5.43 -11.29
N THR A 366 19.54 -4.78 -10.13
CA THR A 366 19.61 -5.51 -8.86
C THR A 366 18.34 -6.37 -8.78
N PRO A 367 18.45 -7.70 -8.69
CA PRO A 367 17.29 -8.56 -8.52
C PRO A 367 16.50 -8.11 -7.28
N LEU A 368 15.17 -8.25 -7.32
CA LEU A 368 14.42 -8.32 -6.06
C LEU A 368 14.98 -9.53 -5.28
N ALA A 369 15.12 -9.41 -3.95
CA ALA A 369 15.60 -10.51 -3.13
C ALA A 369 14.72 -11.77 -3.32
N ASN A 370 13.43 -11.55 -3.62
CA ASN A 370 12.49 -12.54 -4.09
C ASN A 370 11.86 -12.04 -5.41
N PRO A 371 12.01 -12.71 -6.57
CA PRO A 371 11.19 -12.40 -7.73
C PRO A 371 9.70 -12.49 -7.34
N ILE A 372 8.86 -11.63 -7.91
CA ILE A 372 7.42 -11.57 -7.61
C ILE A 372 6.71 -12.93 -7.85
N GLU A 373 7.34 -13.85 -8.60
CA GLU A 373 6.95 -15.27 -8.70
C GLU A 373 6.96 -16.04 -7.36
N VAL A 374 7.70 -15.60 -6.34
CA VAL A 374 7.74 -16.21 -4.99
C VAL A 374 6.55 -15.77 -4.12
N MET A 375 5.65 -14.90 -4.61
CA MET A 375 4.42 -14.52 -3.89
C MET A 375 3.25 -15.48 -4.16
N HIS A 376 3.49 -16.57 -4.88
CA HIS A 376 2.62 -17.74 -4.90
C HIS A 376 3.22 -18.83 -4.01
N TYR A 377 3.05 -18.71 -2.69
CA TYR A 377 2.69 -19.77 -1.75
C TYR A 377 2.31 -19.16 -0.41
#